data_AF-A0A7S8IWE1-F1
#
_entry.id   AF-A0A7S8IWE1-F1
#
_cell.length_a   1.000
_cell.length_b   1.000
_cell.length_c   1.000
_cell.angle_alpha   90.00
_cell.angle_beta   90.00
_cell.angle_gamma   90.00
#
_symmetry.space_group_name_H-M   'P 1'
#
loop_
_entity.id
_entity.type
_entity.pdbx_description
1 polymer ?
#
loop_
_entity_poly.entity_id
_entity_poly.type
_entity_poly.pdbx_seq_one_letter_code
_entity_poly.pdbx_strand_id
1 'polypeptide(L)'
;MRKTVLALAIAAPAIALPTAAQAQDVVPGSGFVAVTAGIHDLNVEDEVQAAVVGLEINDSSPIFGIAAGYDVPVGTGLFAGVEGNFNLGTDAIDSEYGLSGRLGFAMPGGAKVYGRVGYQWIDLDLNAITGADDFDFSDFDDTDGDVMVGAGVDVPLGKTFIRANVDTVSFDTLRGTVGVGMRF
;
A
#
# COMPACT_ATOMS: atom_id res chain seq x y z
N MET A 1 -41.65 12.89 -13.53
CA MET A 1 -40.32 13.14 -14.17
C MET A 1 -39.39 12.04 -13.69
N ARG A 2 -38.86 11.24 -14.62
CA ARG A 2 -38.19 9.95 -14.35
C ARG A 2 -36.77 10.16 -13.81
N LYS A 3 -36.42 9.41 -12.77
CA LYS A 3 -35.10 9.33 -12.15
C LYS A 3 -34.14 8.63 -13.11
N THR A 4 -33.06 9.29 -13.52
CA THR A 4 -31.96 8.68 -14.28
C THR A 4 -31.00 8.00 -13.31
N VAL A 5 -30.95 6.67 -13.35
CA VAL A 5 -29.94 5.86 -12.67
C VAL A 5 -28.74 5.77 -13.61
N LEU A 6 -27.60 6.33 -13.19
CA LEU A 6 -26.32 6.21 -13.87
C LEU A 6 -25.71 4.86 -13.48
N ALA A 7 -25.65 3.92 -14.44
CA ALA A 7 -24.99 2.64 -14.24
C ALA A 7 -23.49 2.81 -14.48
N LEU A 8 -22.68 2.65 -13.42
CA LEU A 8 -21.24 2.66 -13.50
C LEU A 8 -20.77 1.28 -14.01
N ALA A 9 -20.33 1.21 -15.27
CA ALA A 9 -19.73 0.00 -15.83
C ALA A 9 -18.25 -0.06 -15.44
N ILE A 10 -17.89 -0.94 -14.51
CA ILE A 10 -16.49 -1.27 -14.23
C ILE A 10 -16.01 -2.17 -15.37
N ALA A 11 -15.25 -1.58 -16.30
CA ALA A 11 -14.53 -2.34 -17.31
C ALA A 11 -13.30 -2.96 -16.65
N ALA A 12 -13.34 -4.26 -16.38
CA ALA A 12 -12.16 -5.01 -15.95
C ALA A 12 -11.22 -5.20 -17.16
N PRO A 13 -9.98 -4.67 -17.16
CA PRO A 13 -9.01 -5.06 -18.15
C PRO A 13 -8.60 -6.51 -17.88
N ALA A 14 -8.83 -7.39 -18.85
CA ALA A 14 -8.29 -8.75 -18.83
C ALA A 14 -6.78 -8.67 -19.02
N ILE A 15 -6.03 -8.53 -17.92
CA ILE A 15 -4.57 -8.64 -17.94
C ILE A 15 -4.23 -10.10 -18.20
N ALA A 16 -3.79 -10.39 -19.41
CA ALA A 16 -3.18 -11.67 -19.76
C ALA A 16 -1.83 -11.76 -19.03
N LEU A 17 -1.82 -12.38 -17.85
CA LEU A 17 -0.57 -12.71 -17.17
C LEU A 17 0.16 -13.78 -18.00
N PRO A 18 1.46 -13.63 -18.30
CA PRO A 18 2.24 -14.70 -18.90
C PRO A 18 2.30 -15.87 -17.91
N THR A 19 1.67 -16.98 -18.25
CA THR A 19 1.78 -18.23 -17.49
C THR A 19 3.18 -18.79 -17.66
N ALA A 20 4.12 -18.34 -16.83
CA ALA A 20 5.43 -18.96 -16.71
C ALA A 20 5.26 -20.30 -15.98
N ALA A 21 5.00 -21.37 -16.75
CA ALA A 21 5.14 -22.73 -16.27
C ALA A 21 6.65 -23.03 -16.10
N GLN A 22 7.21 -22.62 -14.96
CA GLN A 22 8.59 -22.94 -14.57
C GLN A 22 8.56 -24.25 -13.77
N ALA A 23 9.05 -25.32 -14.38
CA ALA A 23 9.45 -26.53 -13.67
C ALA A 23 10.76 -26.23 -12.92
N GLN A 24 10.63 -25.65 -11.73
CA GLN A 24 11.72 -25.47 -10.76
C GLN A 24 11.34 -26.26 -9.50
N ASP A 25 12.32 -26.85 -8.82
CA ASP A 25 12.12 -27.48 -7.51
C ASP A 25 11.22 -26.58 -6.67
N VAL A 26 10.03 -27.07 -6.33
CA VAL A 26 8.98 -26.25 -5.71
C VAL A 26 9.48 -25.81 -4.35
N VAL A 27 10.03 -24.60 -4.26
CA VAL A 27 10.22 -23.91 -2.98
C VAL A 27 8.82 -23.79 -2.40
N PRO A 28 8.52 -24.47 -1.27
CA PRO A 28 7.20 -24.40 -0.67
C PRO A 28 6.86 -22.93 -0.45
N GLY A 29 5.71 -22.48 -0.92
CA GLY A 29 5.35 -21.08 -0.81
C GLY A 29 4.02 -20.77 -1.46
N SER A 30 3.56 -19.54 -1.25
CA SER A 30 2.32 -19.04 -1.83
C SER A 30 2.52 -17.61 -2.29
N GLY A 31 2.26 -17.39 -3.57
CA GLY A 31 2.18 -16.06 -4.15
C GLY A 31 0.84 -15.42 -3.78
N PHE A 32 0.82 -14.09 -3.75
CA PHE A 32 -0.43 -13.35 -3.63
C PHE A 32 -0.40 -12.06 -4.43
N VAL A 33 -1.60 -11.62 -4.80
CA VAL A 33 -1.88 -10.27 -5.28
C VAL A 33 -3.08 -9.72 -4.53
N ALA A 34 -3.08 -8.43 -4.24
CA ALA A 34 -4.15 -7.74 -3.54
C ALA A 34 -4.38 -6.36 -4.14
N VAL A 35 -5.63 -5.92 -4.13
CA VAL A 35 -5.99 -4.51 -4.29
C VAL A 35 -6.15 -3.90 -2.91
N THR A 36 -5.68 -2.67 -2.76
CA THR A 36 -5.62 -1.97 -1.47
C THR A 36 -6.22 -0.57 -1.58
N ALA A 37 -6.78 -0.11 -0.47
CA ALA A 37 -7.19 1.27 -0.26
C ALA A 37 -6.78 1.67 1.16
N GLY A 38 -6.45 2.93 1.39
CA GLY A 38 -5.93 3.38 2.66
C GLY A 38 -5.87 4.88 2.79
N ILE A 39 -5.24 5.30 3.88
CA ILE A 39 -4.90 6.69 4.18
C ILE A 39 -3.43 6.69 4.58
N HIS A 40 -2.68 7.67 4.08
CA HIS A 40 -1.33 7.97 4.51
C HIS A 40 -1.31 9.38 5.10
N ASP A 41 -1.00 9.46 6.38
CA ASP A 41 -0.86 10.69 7.15
C ASP A 41 0.64 10.98 7.30
N LEU A 42 1.07 12.12 6.76
CA LEU A 42 2.47 12.57 6.75
C LEU A 42 2.88 13.28 8.05
N ASN A 43 1.94 13.54 8.97
CA ASN A 43 2.16 14.17 10.28
C ASN A 43 3.01 15.46 10.23
N VAL A 44 2.75 16.31 9.22
CA VAL A 44 3.39 17.62 8.99
C VAL A 44 2.71 18.73 9.83
N GLU A 45 1.54 18.44 10.41
CA GLU A 45 0.77 19.35 11.25
C GLU A 45 1.57 19.88 12.45
N ASP A 46 2.39 19.06 13.11
CA ASP A 46 3.07 19.44 14.36
C ASP A 46 4.23 20.44 14.18
N GLU A 47 4.92 20.42 13.03
CA GLU A 47 6.10 21.27 12.80
C GLU A 47 5.79 22.60 12.09
N VAL A 48 4.77 22.64 11.23
CA VAL A 48 4.43 23.86 10.46
C VAL A 48 3.37 24.70 11.18
N GLN A 49 2.43 24.09 11.92
CA GLN A 49 1.43 24.84 12.68
C GLN A 49 2.03 25.56 13.91
N ALA A 50 3.19 25.08 14.39
CA ALA A 50 4.02 25.78 15.37
C ALA A 50 4.71 27.04 14.79
N ALA A 51 4.90 27.11 13.47
CA ALA A 51 5.55 28.22 12.77
C ALA A 51 4.56 29.28 12.24
N VAL A 52 3.33 28.89 11.88
CA VAL A 52 2.29 29.81 11.37
C VAL A 52 0.92 29.46 11.94
N VAL A 53 0.46 30.29 12.88
CA VAL A 53 -0.86 30.13 13.52
C VAL A 53 -1.97 30.41 12.50
N GLY A 54 -2.76 29.39 12.15
CA GLY A 54 -3.97 29.53 11.32
C GLY A 54 -3.94 28.90 9.92
N LEU A 55 -2.91 28.11 9.59
CA LEU A 55 -2.94 27.23 8.41
C LEU A 55 -3.54 25.87 8.80
N GLU A 56 -4.68 25.49 8.21
CA GLU A 56 -5.11 24.08 8.15
C GLU A 56 -4.30 23.42 7.03
N ILE A 57 -3.38 22.52 7.38
CA ILE A 57 -2.67 21.68 6.42
C ILE A 57 -3.36 20.32 6.45
N ASN A 58 -4.00 19.92 5.36
CA ASN A 58 -4.49 18.55 5.20
C ASN A 58 -3.32 17.71 4.65
N ASP A 59 -2.57 17.08 5.54
CA ASP A 59 -1.40 16.24 5.20
C ASP A 59 -1.76 14.75 5.02
N SER A 60 -3.05 14.42 5.21
CA SER A 60 -3.61 13.08 5.05
C SER A 60 -4.12 12.85 3.63
N SER A 61 -3.53 11.88 2.93
CA SER A 61 -3.90 11.52 1.56
C SER A 61 -4.58 10.14 1.49
N PRO A 62 -5.79 10.04 0.90
CA PRO A 62 -6.35 8.77 0.48
C PRO A 62 -5.47 8.12 -0.58
N ILE A 63 -5.20 6.81 -0.43
CA ILE A 63 -4.37 6.03 -1.34
C ILE A 63 -5.09 4.78 -1.83
N PHE A 64 -4.89 4.40 -3.09
CA PHE A 64 -5.47 3.21 -3.71
C PHE A 64 -4.44 2.51 -4.58
N GLY A 65 -4.36 1.18 -4.51
CA GLY A 65 -3.28 0.51 -5.20
C GLY A 65 -3.33 -1.00 -5.24
N ILE A 66 -2.17 -1.57 -5.47
CA ILE A 66 -1.94 -3.00 -5.56
C ILE A 66 -0.76 -3.41 -4.69
N ALA A 67 -0.82 -4.63 -4.17
CA ALA A 67 0.29 -5.28 -3.51
C ALA A 67 0.45 -6.69 -4.06
N ALA A 68 1.70 -7.12 -4.24
CA ALA A 68 2.02 -8.46 -4.69
C ALA A 68 3.22 -9.00 -3.90
N GLY A 69 3.21 -10.30 -3.62
CA GLY A 69 4.26 -10.87 -2.82
C GLY A 69 4.30 -12.39 -2.86
N TYR A 70 5.29 -12.93 -2.16
CA TYR A 70 5.51 -14.36 -2.05
C TYR A 70 5.93 -14.71 -0.62
N ASP A 71 5.21 -15.66 -0.03
CA ASP A 71 5.47 -16.17 1.31
C ASP A 71 6.02 -17.60 1.26
N VAL A 72 7.09 -17.84 2.00
CA VAL A 72 7.72 -19.15 2.20
C VAL A 72 7.46 -19.59 3.65
N PRO A 73 6.93 -20.80 3.91
CA PRO A 73 6.86 -21.35 5.25
C PRO A 73 8.28 -21.68 5.72
N VAL A 74 8.68 -21.11 6.86
CA VAL A 74 10.04 -21.29 7.43
C VAL A 74 10.04 -22.14 8.69
N GLY A 75 8.86 -22.61 9.13
CA GLY A 75 8.71 -23.48 10.28
C GLY A 75 7.24 -23.79 10.55
N THR A 76 6.97 -24.47 11.67
CA THR A 76 5.61 -24.81 12.08
C THR A 76 4.82 -23.55 12.39
N GLY A 77 3.91 -23.19 11.47
CA GLY A 77 3.09 -21.99 11.59
C GLY A 77 3.87 -20.69 11.43
N LEU A 78 5.11 -20.72 10.96
CA LEU A 78 5.93 -19.53 10.68
C LEU A 78 6.11 -19.34 9.18
N PHE A 79 6.10 -18.09 8.73
CA PHE A 79 6.40 -17.75 7.35
C PHE A 79 7.29 -16.51 7.27
N ALA A 80 8.13 -16.47 6.24
CA ALA A 80 8.86 -15.28 5.81
C ALA A 80 8.50 -14.99 4.35
N GLY A 81 8.44 -13.73 3.97
CA GLY A 81 8.06 -13.36 2.62
C GLY A 81 8.54 -11.99 2.23
N VAL A 82 8.28 -11.65 0.97
CA VAL A 82 8.53 -10.33 0.40
C VAL A 82 7.24 -9.80 -0.21
N GLU A 83 7.04 -8.49 -0.16
CA GLU A 83 5.87 -7.80 -0.67
C GLU A 83 6.28 -6.47 -1.30
N GLY A 84 5.96 -6.32 -2.58
CA GLY A 84 5.98 -5.05 -3.29
C GLY A 84 4.60 -4.40 -3.28
N ASN A 85 4.56 -3.07 -3.24
CA ASN A 85 3.33 -2.29 -3.31
C ASN A 85 3.48 -1.10 -4.24
N PHE A 86 2.37 -0.69 -4.85
CA PHE A 86 2.25 0.52 -5.67
C PHE A 86 0.85 1.10 -5.46
N ASN A 87 0.78 2.33 -4.96
CA ASN A 87 -0.47 3.05 -4.70
C ASN A 87 -0.43 4.41 -5.38
N LEU A 88 -1.60 4.88 -5.81
CA LEU A 88 -1.86 6.22 -6.28
C LEU A 88 -2.57 6.97 -5.16
N GLY A 89 -2.17 8.21 -4.90
CA GLY A 89 -2.91 9.11 -4.01
C GLY A 89 -3.88 9.99 -4.79
N THR A 90 -4.60 10.85 -4.08
CA THR A 90 -5.58 11.78 -4.68
C THR A 90 -5.38 13.24 -4.24
N ASP A 91 -4.34 13.51 -3.44
CA ASP A 91 -4.11 14.81 -2.80
C ASP A 91 -2.59 15.06 -2.67
N ALA A 92 -2.03 15.19 -1.47
CA ALA A 92 -0.59 15.44 -1.25
C ALA A 92 0.35 14.35 -1.81
N ILE A 93 -0.17 13.14 -2.04
CA ILE A 93 0.58 12.02 -2.64
C ILE A 93 0.07 11.79 -4.06
N ASP A 94 0.98 11.80 -5.04
CA ASP A 94 0.69 11.39 -6.42
C ASP A 94 0.79 9.88 -6.54
N SER A 95 1.93 9.32 -6.15
CA SER A 95 2.16 7.89 -6.07
C SER A 95 3.08 7.50 -4.94
N GLU A 96 2.91 6.28 -4.44
CA GLU A 96 3.88 5.66 -3.54
C GLU A 96 4.13 4.22 -3.98
N TYR A 97 5.37 3.78 -3.84
CA TYR A 97 5.74 2.39 -4.11
C TYR A 97 6.81 1.93 -3.15
N GLY A 98 6.90 0.63 -2.95
CA GLY A 98 7.92 0.12 -2.05
C GLY A 98 8.01 -1.37 -1.99
N LEU A 99 9.02 -1.79 -1.24
CA LEU A 99 9.39 -3.18 -1.09
C LEU A 99 9.63 -3.48 0.39
N SER A 100 8.98 -4.54 0.89
CA SER A 100 9.08 -4.96 2.28
C SER A 100 9.32 -6.45 2.40
N GLY A 101 10.10 -6.83 3.42
CA GLY A 101 10.10 -8.17 3.98
C GLY A 101 8.98 -8.29 5.01
N ARG A 102 8.30 -9.44 5.05
CA ARG A 102 7.27 -9.79 6.03
C ARG A 102 7.66 -11.07 6.76
N LEU A 103 7.47 -11.09 8.08
CA LEU A 103 7.74 -12.25 8.93
C LEU A 103 6.60 -12.38 9.94
N GLY A 104 6.07 -13.59 10.07
CA GLY A 104 4.94 -13.78 10.97
C GLY A 104 4.48 -15.22 11.14
N PHE A 105 3.30 -15.32 11.73
CA PHE A 105 2.65 -16.58 12.05
C PHE A 105 1.47 -16.83 11.14
N ALA A 106 1.39 -18.04 10.59
CA ALA A 106 0.21 -18.59 9.93
C ALA A 106 -0.54 -19.50 10.91
N MET A 107 -1.74 -19.08 11.31
CA MET A 107 -2.61 -19.77 12.25
C MET A 107 -3.38 -20.91 11.59
N PRO A 108 -3.87 -21.89 12.37
CA PRO A 108 -4.85 -22.85 11.90
C PRO A 108 -6.04 -22.13 11.27
N GLY A 109 -6.43 -22.56 10.07
CA GLY A 109 -7.48 -21.90 9.28
C GLY A 109 -6.95 -20.91 8.23
N GLY A 110 -5.65 -20.58 8.23
CA GLY A 110 -4.99 -19.80 7.17
C GLY A 110 -4.92 -18.29 7.41
N ALA A 111 -5.30 -17.83 8.61
CA ALA A 111 -5.08 -16.46 9.04
C ALA A 111 -3.59 -16.21 9.26
N LYS A 112 -3.11 -15.01 8.91
CA LYS A 112 -1.72 -14.61 9.10
C LYS A 112 -1.66 -13.31 9.89
N VAL A 113 -0.70 -13.22 10.80
CA VAL A 113 -0.31 -11.99 11.50
C VAL A 113 1.20 -11.86 11.34
N TYR A 114 1.66 -10.66 10.98
CA TYR A 114 3.05 -10.44 10.62
C TYR A 114 3.52 -9.05 10.96
N GLY A 115 4.81 -8.94 11.22
CA GLY A 115 5.56 -7.69 11.10
C GLY A 115 6.08 -7.54 9.67
N ARG A 116 6.32 -6.29 9.28
CA ARG A 116 6.91 -5.93 7.99
C ARG A 116 7.94 -4.83 8.18
N VAL A 117 9.01 -4.92 7.41
CA VAL A 117 10.08 -3.91 7.34
C VAL A 117 10.54 -3.78 5.90
N GLY A 118 10.75 -2.55 5.45
CA GLY A 118 11.01 -2.29 4.05
C GLY A 118 11.48 -0.87 3.79
N TYR A 119 11.38 -0.49 2.54
CA TYR A 119 11.63 0.86 2.07
C TYR A 119 10.42 1.31 1.23
N GLN A 120 9.98 2.54 1.44
CA GLN A 120 8.90 3.17 0.70
C GLN A 120 9.45 4.41 0.01
N TRP A 121 9.09 4.59 -1.25
CA TRP A 121 9.30 5.79 -2.04
C TRP A 121 7.93 6.46 -2.22
N ILE A 122 7.88 7.76 -2.02
CA ILE A 122 6.68 8.59 -2.08
C ILE A 122 6.99 9.74 -3.02
N ASP A 123 6.22 9.82 -4.10
CA ASP A 123 6.21 10.94 -5.03
C ASP A 123 5.13 11.91 -4.55
N LEU A 124 5.54 13.13 -4.21
CA LEU A 124 4.68 14.16 -3.62
C LEU A 124 4.17 15.11 -4.70
N ASP A 125 2.88 15.47 -4.69
CA ASP A 125 2.39 16.55 -5.56
C ASP A 125 2.67 17.90 -4.89
N LEU A 126 3.81 18.52 -5.24
CA LEU A 126 4.23 19.82 -4.71
C LEU A 126 3.28 20.97 -5.10
N ASN A 127 2.48 20.83 -6.17
CA ASN A 127 1.50 21.85 -6.56
C ASN A 127 0.28 21.83 -5.64
N ALA A 128 -0.20 20.63 -5.28
CA ALA A 128 -1.28 20.44 -4.32
C ALA A 128 -0.89 20.90 -2.91
N ILE A 129 0.35 20.65 -2.49
CA ILE A 129 0.86 21.02 -1.15
C ILE A 129 1.07 22.53 -0.99
N THR A 130 1.45 23.26 -2.05
CA THR A 130 1.82 24.70 -1.95
C THR A 130 0.74 25.67 -2.43
N GLY A 131 -0.31 25.19 -3.13
CA GLY A 131 -1.40 26.02 -3.66
C GLY A 131 -0.95 27.00 -4.75
N ALA A 132 0.20 26.74 -5.38
CA ALA A 132 0.84 27.61 -6.36
C ALA A 132 0.64 27.08 -7.79
N ASP A 133 -0.57 27.17 -8.33
CA ASP A 133 -0.94 26.73 -9.68
C ASP A 133 -0.13 27.41 -10.83
N ASP A 134 0.68 28.43 -10.51
CA ASP A 134 1.40 29.29 -11.46
C ASP A 134 2.90 28.90 -11.62
N PHE A 135 3.37 27.88 -10.92
CA PHE A 135 4.77 27.42 -10.95
C PHE A 135 4.85 25.93 -11.30
N ASP A 136 5.63 25.59 -12.34
CA ASP A 136 5.91 24.22 -12.73
C ASP A 136 7.11 23.70 -11.94
N PHE A 137 6.85 22.80 -10.98
CA PHE A 137 7.88 22.16 -10.17
C PHE A 137 8.27 20.77 -10.69
N SER A 138 7.78 20.32 -11.84
CA SER A 138 8.05 18.97 -12.39
C SER A 138 9.52 18.69 -12.75
N ASP A 139 10.38 19.72 -12.74
CA ASP A 139 11.83 19.62 -12.93
C ASP A 139 12.61 19.39 -11.61
N PHE A 140 11.95 19.37 -10.45
CA PHE A 140 12.57 19.06 -9.15
C PHE A 140 12.30 17.61 -8.75
N ASP A 141 13.35 16.92 -8.28
CA ASP A 141 13.27 15.57 -7.71
C ASP A 141 12.52 15.66 -6.35
N ASP A 142 11.25 15.28 -6.34
CA ASP A 142 10.34 15.32 -5.19
C ASP A 142 10.02 13.92 -4.64
N THR A 143 10.67 12.88 -5.16
CA THR A 143 10.62 11.54 -4.60
C THR A 143 11.41 11.50 -3.29
N ASP A 144 10.70 11.41 -2.18
CA ASP A 144 11.30 11.06 -0.89
C ASP A 144 11.18 9.57 -0.63
N GLY A 145 12.11 8.99 0.10
CA GLY A 145 11.99 7.60 0.47
C GLY A 145 12.72 7.25 1.75
N ASP A 146 12.07 6.43 2.57
CA ASP A 146 12.59 6.03 3.86
C ASP A 146 12.17 4.61 4.25
N VAL A 147 12.77 4.14 5.34
CA VAL A 147 12.49 2.88 5.99
C VAL A 147 11.05 2.88 6.50
N MET A 148 10.35 1.80 6.15
CA MET A 148 9.01 1.51 6.61
C MET A 148 9.07 0.35 7.61
N VAL A 149 8.40 0.49 8.75
CA VAL A 149 8.16 -0.59 9.72
C VAL A 149 6.67 -0.67 10.02
N GLY A 150 6.13 -1.88 10.10
CA GLY A 150 4.71 -2.02 10.40
C GLY A 150 4.28 -3.43 10.75
N ALA A 151 2.97 -3.58 10.84
CA ALA A 151 2.32 -4.85 11.12
C ALA A 151 1.07 -5.03 10.26
N GLY A 152 0.71 -6.28 10.00
CA GLY A 152 -0.49 -6.59 9.25
C GLY A 152 -1.10 -7.94 9.59
N VAL A 153 -2.32 -8.10 9.09
CA VAL A 153 -3.13 -9.31 9.24
C VAL A 153 -3.75 -9.67 7.90
N ASP A 154 -3.72 -10.96 7.54
CA ASP A 154 -4.47 -11.52 6.42
C ASP A 154 -5.50 -12.52 6.97
N VAL A 155 -6.78 -12.28 6.73
CA VAL A 155 -7.90 -13.16 7.14
C VAL A 155 -8.44 -13.90 5.91
N PRO A 156 -8.36 -15.25 5.87
CA PRO A 156 -8.76 -16.03 4.71
C PRO A 156 -10.28 -16.04 4.53
N LEU A 157 -10.70 -15.93 3.27
CA LEU A 157 -12.08 -16.11 2.80
C LEU A 157 -12.05 -17.02 1.57
N GLY A 158 -12.00 -18.33 1.81
CA GLY A 158 -11.86 -19.33 0.75
C GLY A 158 -10.52 -19.19 0.01
N LYS A 159 -10.57 -18.94 -1.31
CA LYS A 159 -9.38 -18.68 -2.15
C LYS A 159 -8.86 -17.23 -2.06
N THR A 160 -9.64 -16.36 -1.44
CA THR A 160 -9.31 -14.95 -1.24
C THR A 160 -8.95 -14.67 0.21
N PHE A 161 -8.50 -13.46 0.51
CA PHE A 161 -8.29 -12.99 1.87
C PHE A 161 -8.61 -11.50 1.96
N ILE A 162 -9.06 -11.06 3.13
CA ILE A 162 -9.07 -9.64 3.50
C ILE A 162 -7.76 -9.35 4.21
N ARG A 163 -7.19 -8.18 3.99
CA ARG A 163 -6.00 -7.72 4.70
C ARG A 163 -6.18 -6.36 5.34
N ALA A 164 -5.42 -6.13 6.39
CA ALA A 164 -5.20 -4.80 6.95
C ALA A 164 -3.72 -4.67 7.35
N ASN A 165 -3.12 -3.52 7.06
CA ASN A 165 -1.77 -3.16 7.50
C ASN A 165 -1.78 -1.78 8.15
N VAL A 166 -0.91 -1.60 9.14
CA VAL A 166 -0.56 -0.30 9.70
C VAL A 166 0.95 -0.22 9.68
N ASP A 167 1.46 0.80 9.01
CA ASP A 167 2.87 1.05 8.77
C ASP A 167 3.24 2.45 9.28
N THR A 168 4.48 2.62 9.71
CA THR A 168 5.12 3.93 9.87
C THR A 168 6.28 4.01 8.89
N VAL A 169 6.38 5.13 8.17
CA VAL A 169 7.52 5.48 7.33
C VAL A 169 8.31 6.55 8.09
N SER A 170 9.64 6.41 8.15
CA SER A 170 10.52 7.32 8.91
C SER A 170 10.31 7.34 10.42
N PHE A 171 9.42 6.49 10.97
CA PHE A 171 8.95 6.50 12.37
C PHE A 171 8.06 7.67 12.78
N ASP A 172 7.79 8.60 11.85
CA ASP A 172 7.06 9.83 12.12
C ASP A 172 5.73 9.92 11.35
N THR A 173 5.55 9.13 10.28
CA THR A 173 4.30 9.07 9.50
C THR A 173 3.47 7.84 9.85
N LEU A 174 2.17 7.86 9.51
CA LEU A 174 1.26 6.73 9.70
C LEU A 174 0.54 6.38 8.41
N ARG A 175 0.67 5.12 7.97
CA ARG A 175 0.00 4.58 6.79
C ARG A 175 -0.89 3.40 7.15
N GLY A 176 -2.19 3.57 6.99
CA GLY A 176 -3.19 2.53 7.21
C GLY A 176 -3.77 2.03 5.89
N THR A 177 -3.67 0.74 5.60
CA THR A 177 -4.23 0.14 4.38
C THR A 177 -5.12 -1.05 4.68
N VAL A 178 -6.21 -1.19 3.93
CA VAL A 178 -7.08 -2.37 3.90
C VAL A 178 -7.20 -2.88 2.48
N GLY A 179 -7.50 -4.15 2.30
CA GLY A 179 -7.60 -4.70 0.95
C GLY A 179 -8.17 -6.09 0.85
N VAL A 180 -8.33 -6.54 -0.39
CA VAL A 180 -8.74 -7.90 -0.73
C VAL A 180 -7.72 -8.47 -1.70
N GLY A 181 -7.30 -9.71 -1.44
CA GLY A 181 -6.35 -10.40 -2.30
C GLY A 181 -6.70 -11.85 -2.55
N MET A 182 -5.92 -12.46 -3.43
CA MET A 182 -6.01 -13.87 -3.77
C MET A 182 -4.62 -14.51 -3.71
N ARG A 183 -4.61 -15.79 -3.34
CA ARG A 183 -3.39 -16.59 -3.24
C ARG A 183 -3.28 -17.55 -4.43
N PHE A 184 -2.06 -17.83 -4.88
CA PHE A 184 -1.76 -18.80 -5.94
C PHE A 184 -0.46 -19.55 -5.65
#